data_AF-A0A5J4PGD8-F1
#
_entry.id   AF-A0A5J4PGD8-F1
#
_cell.length_a   1.000
_cell.length_b   1.000
_cell.length_c   1.000
_cell.angle_alpha   90.00
_cell.angle_beta   90.00
_cell.angle_gamma   90.00
#
_symmetry.space_group_name_H-M   'P 1'
#
loop_
_entity.id
_entity.type
_entity.pdbx_description
1 polymer ?
#
loop_
_entity_poly.entity_id
_entity_poly.type
_entity_poly.pdbx_seq_one_letter_code
_entity_poly.pdbx_strand_id
1 'polypeptide(L)'
;MHPNQIIDQDLERITASDLDWKRFEGKTILITGANGFLPAYMVETLLFLIQKGIIKVVKVLALVRNKEKAEKRFSHLLDNKCLQFIV
;
A
#
# COMPACT_ATOMS: atom_id res chain seq x y z
N MET A 1 1.49 -8.63 6.83
CA MET A 1 2.69 -8.23 7.60
C MET A 1 3.85 -8.11 6.64
N HIS A 2 4.60 -7.02 6.74
CA HIS A 2 5.73 -6.73 5.89
C HIS A 2 6.97 -7.55 6.36
N PRO A 3 7.80 -8.09 5.46
CA PRO A 3 8.97 -8.89 5.85
C PRO A 3 10.06 -8.08 6.58
N ASN A 4 10.06 -6.75 6.44
CA ASN A 4 10.94 -5.83 7.15
C ASN A 4 10.23 -5.21 8.36
N GLN A 5 10.73 -5.51 9.57
CA GLN A 5 10.17 -5.03 10.83
C GLN A 5 10.19 -3.51 11.00
N ILE A 6 11.16 -2.81 10.43
CA ILE A 6 11.21 -1.34 10.50
C ILE A 6 10.02 -0.75 9.74
N ILE A 7 9.74 -1.29 8.55
CA ILE A 7 8.61 -0.85 7.73
C ILE A 7 7.29 -1.15 8.44
N ASP A 8 7.12 -2.35 9.00
CA ASP A 8 5.92 -2.66 9.79
C ASP A 8 5.73 -1.69 10.97
N GLN A 9 6.79 -1.38 11.73
CA GLN A 9 6.73 -0.39 12.83
C GLN A 9 6.39 1.02 12.34
N ASP A 10 6.92 1.42 11.19
CA ASP A 10 6.58 2.71 10.58
C ASP A 10 5.11 2.74 10.16
N LEU A 11 4.59 1.67 9.55
CA LEU A 11 3.18 1.59 9.15
C LEU A 11 2.23 1.65 10.36
N GLU A 12 2.59 1.00 11.48
CA GLU A 12 1.89 1.13 12.76
C GLU A 12 1.85 2.60 13.22
N ARG A 13 3.00 3.29 13.22
CA ARG A 13 3.08 4.70 13.63
C ARG A 13 2.31 5.63 12.69
N ILE A 14 2.42 5.43 11.38
CA ILE A 14 1.73 6.23 10.36
C ILE A 14 0.22 6.07 10.57
N THR A 15 -0.29 4.84 10.62
CA THR A 15 -1.74 4.60 10.72
C THR A 15 -2.34 4.93 12.09
N ALA A 16 -1.52 5.04 13.15
CA ALA A 16 -1.94 5.56 14.45
C ALA A 16 -2.05 7.10 14.50
N SER A 17 -1.66 7.82 13.45
CA SER A 17 -1.80 9.28 13.39
C SER A 17 -3.27 9.70 13.37
N ASP A 18 -3.59 10.81 14.05
CA ASP A 18 -4.94 11.40 14.10
C ASP A 18 -5.30 12.09 12.78
N LEU A 19 -5.55 11.26 11.77
CA LEU A 19 -5.97 11.64 10.43
C LEU A 19 -7.27 10.93 10.09
N ASP A 20 -8.10 11.59 9.28
CA ASP A 20 -9.33 11.00 8.77
C ASP A 20 -9.04 9.98 7.64
N TRP A 21 -8.57 8.79 8.04
CA TRP A 21 -8.28 7.68 7.14
C TRP A 21 -9.52 7.16 6.41
N LYS A 22 -10.73 7.42 6.94
CA LYS A 22 -12.00 6.99 6.33
C LYS A 22 -12.23 7.61 4.96
N ARG A 23 -11.56 8.72 4.62
CA ARG A 23 -11.63 9.35 3.29
C ARG A 23 -11.16 8.44 2.16
N PHE A 24 -10.34 7.43 2.45
CA PHE A 24 -9.87 6.45 1.48
C PHE A 24 -10.82 5.27 1.29
N GLU A 25 -11.82 5.10 2.17
CA GLU A 25 -12.75 3.98 2.11
C GLU A 25 -13.58 4.02 0.81
N GLY A 26 -13.60 2.89 0.09
CA GLY A 26 -14.29 2.75 -1.19
C GLY A 26 -13.62 3.46 -2.38
N LYS A 27 -12.45 4.06 -2.21
CA LYS A 27 -11.74 4.76 -3.30
C LYS A 27 -10.90 3.81 -4.13
N THR A 28 -10.69 4.20 -5.39
CA THR A 28 -9.60 3.67 -6.23
C THR A 28 -8.53 4.75 -6.36
N ILE A 29 -7.30 4.44 -6.02
CA ILE A 29 -6.19 5.39 -5.92
C ILE A 29 -5.07 4.95 -6.86
N LEU A 30 -4.67 5.83 -7.78
CA LEU A 30 -3.53 5.64 -8.65
C LEU A 30 -2.27 6.22 -8.01
N ILE A 31 -1.23 5.40 -7.88
CA ILE A 31 0.08 5.79 -7.39
C ILE A 31 1.09 5.59 -8.53
N THR A 32 1.70 6.68 -8.97
CA THR A 32 2.72 6.67 -10.02
C THR A 32 4.11 6.45 -9.45
N GLY A 33 4.96 5.70 -10.15
CA GLY A 33 6.28 5.35 -9.63
C GLY A 33 6.19 4.49 -8.37
N ALA A 34 5.16 3.64 -8.30
CA ALA A 34 4.74 2.94 -7.08
C ALA A 34 5.84 2.06 -6.47
N ASN A 35 6.82 1.61 -7.24
CA ASN A 35 7.97 0.84 -6.75
C ASN A 35 9.17 1.69 -6.31
N GLY A 36 9.01 3.01 -6.18
CA GLY A 36 9.98 3.95 -5.63
C GLY A 36 10.00 3.96 -4.08
N PHE A 37 10.72 4.93 -3.50
CA PHE A 37 10.87 5.03 -2.04
C PHE A 37 9.56 5.43 -1.34
N LEU A 38 9.14 6.70 -1.46
CA LEU A 38 7.92 7.22 -0.84
C LEU A 38 6.63 6.60 -1.42
N PRO A 39 6.45 6.49 -2.76
CA PRO A 39 5.21 5.94 -3.32
C PRO A 39 4.90 4.52 -2.87
N ALA A 40 5.93 3.70 -2.63
CA ALA A 40 5.71 2.36 -2.10
C ALA A 40 5.21 2.38 -0.66
N TYR A 41 5.72 3.27 0.19
CA TYR A 41 5.16 3.47 1.53
C TYR A 41 3.69 3.89 1.47
N MET A 42 3.28 4.68 0.46
CA MET A 42 1.88 5.03 0.25
C MET A 42 1.03 3.80 -0.11
N VAL A 43 1.53 2.93 -1.00
CA VAL A 43 0.87 1.65 -1.32
C VAL A 43 0.72 0.80 -0.06
N GLU A 44 1.81 0.57 0.66
CA GLU A 44 1.84 -0.23 1.89
C GLU A 44 0.86 0.34 2.93
N THR A 45 0.89 1.66 3.17
CA THR A 45 0.01 2.33 4.14
C THR A 45 -1.46 2.11 3.79
N LEU A 46 -1.86 2.33 2.54
CA LEU A 46 -3.26 2.18 2.12
C LEU A 46 -3.77 0.74 2.31
N LEU A 47 -2.93 -0.25 1.99
CA LEU A 47 -3.28 -1.66 2.18
C LEU A 47 -3.24 -2.07 3.65
N PHE A 48 -2.34 -1.47 4.45
CA PHE A 48 -2.26 -1.68 5.88
C PHE A 48 -3.48 -1.13 6.64
N LEU A 49 -4.10 -0.05 6.15
CA LEU A 49 -5.38 0.45 6.70
C LEU A 49 -6.49 -0.60 6.63
N ILE A 50 -6.54 -1.40 5.55
CA ILE A 50 -7.47 -2.54 5.44
C ILE A 50 -7.07 -3.62 6.45
N GLN A 51 -5.78 -3.97 6.51
CA GLN A 51 -5.27 -4.99 7.43
C GLN A 51 -5.60 -4.66 8.90
N LYS A 52 -5.59 -3.38 9.27
CA LYS A 52 -5.94 -2.87 10.60
C LYS A 52 -7.43 -2.72 10.85
N GLY A 53 -8.28 -2.94 9.84
CA GLY A 53 -9.72 -2.72 9.94
C GLY A 53 -10.12 -1.24 10.08
N ILE A 54 -9.19 -0.31 9.84
CA ILE A 54 -9.47 1.14 9.88
C ILE A 54 -10.41 1.52 8.73
N ILE A 55 -10.22 0.92 7.56
CA ILE A 55 -11.14 0.98 6.42
C ILE A 55 -11.47 -0.43 5.94
N LYS A 56 -12.63 -0.63 5.33
CA LYS A 56 -13.04 -1.95 4.82
C LYS A 56 -12.49 -2.26 3.44
N VAL A 57 -12.33 -1.24 2.60
CA VAL A 57 -11.93 -1.40 1.21
C VAL A 57 -11.24 -0.16 0.66
N VAL A 58 -10.19 -0.36 -0.12
CA VAL A 58 -9.57 0.62 -1.02
C VAL A 58 -8.92 -0.18 -2.15
N LYS A 59 -8.95 0.34 -3.39
CA LYS A 59 -8.22 -0.26 -4.51
C LYS A 59 -7.01 0.60 -4.85
N VAL A 60 -5.83 -0.01 -4.92
CA VAL A 60 -4.57 0.67 -5.25
C VAL A 60 -4.13 0.24 -6.66
N LEU A 61 -4.03 1.20 -7.56
CA LEU A 61 -3.44 1.04 -8.89
C LEU A 61 -1.99 1.52 -8.82
N ALA A 62 -1.04 0.60 -8.93
CA ALA A 62 0.39 0.86 -8.81
C ALA A 62 1.02 0.97 -10.21
N LEU A 63 1.18 2.19 -10.72
CA LEU A 63 1.82 2.44 -12.01
C LEU A 63 3.35 2.38 -11.88
N VAL A 64 3.97 1.45 -12.60
CA VAL A 64 5.42 1.16 -12.54
C VAL A 64 5.98 0.94 -13.95
N ARG A 65 7.24 1.28 -14.18
CA ARG A 65 7.89 1.03 -15.49
C ARG A 65 8.41 -0.40 -15.67
N ASN A 66 8.62 -1.11 -14.55
CA ASN A 66 9.19 -2.45 -14.54
C ASN A 66 8.40 -3.30 -13.54
N LYS A 67 7.65 -4.26 -14.08
CA LYS A 67 6.76 -5.14 -13.33
C LYS A 67 7.53 -6.02 -12.36
N GLU A 68 8.59 -6.68 -12.81
CA GLU A 68 9.40 -7.59 -12.00
C GLU A 68 9.98 -6.89 -10.75
N LYS A 69 10.48 -5.66 -10.91
CA LYS A 69 10.99 -4.86 -9.79
C LYS A 69 9.87 -4.50 -8.81
N ALA A 70 8.66 -4.25 -9.29
CA ALA A 70 7.51 -4.00 -8.43
C ALA A 70 7.08 -5.26 -7.69
N GLU A 71 6.94 -6.39 -8.40
CA GLU A 71 6.59 -7.69 -7.81
C GLU A 71 7.60 -8.12 -6.74
N LYS A 72 8.91 -7.94 -7.00
CA LYS A 72 9.96 -8.20 -6.02
C LYS A 72 9.84 -7.31 -4.78
N ARG A 73 9.47 -6.04 -4.95
CA ARG A 73 9.32 -5.09 -3.83
C ARG A 73 8.09 -5.40 -2.99
N PHE A 74 6.99 -5.81 -3.63
CA PHE A 74 5.70 -6.08 -3.01
C PHE A 74 5.43 -7.58 -2.93
N SER A 75 6.47 -8.39 -2.73
CA SER A 75 6.36 -9.85 -2.78
C SER A 75 5.39 -10.42 -1.75
N HIS A 76 5.23 -9.76 -0.60
CA HIS A 76 4.26 -10.09 0.44
C HIS A 76 2.82 -9.63 0.15
N LEU A 77 2.59 -8.92 -0.95
CA LEU A 77 1.28 -8.38 -1.35
C LEU A 77 0.80 -8.88 -2.71
N LEU A 78 1.49 -9.84 -3.34
CA LEU A 78 1.15 -10.30 -4.69
C LEU A 78 -0.26 -10.91 -4.78
N ASP A 79 -0.73 -11.57 -3.71
CA ASP A 79 -2.08 -12.16 -3.64
C ASP A 79 -3.14 -11.17 -3.14
N ASN A 80 -2.75 -9.91 -2.86
CA ASN A 80 -3.68 -8.91 -2.34
C ASN A 80 -4.57 -8.38 -3.48
N LYS A 81 -5.85 -8.78 -3.47
CA LYS A 81 -6.85 -8.37 -4.47
C LYS A 81 -7.09 -6.85 -4.57
N CYS A 82 -6.67 -6.10 -3.55
CA CYS A 82 -6.78 -4.64 -3.53
C CYS A 82 -5.60 -3.95 -4.24
N LEU A 83 -4.55 -4.68 -4.60
CA LEU A 83 -3.38 -4.16 -5.32
C LEU A 83 -3.41 -4.60 -6.79
N GLN A 84 -3.25 -3.67 -7.71
CA GLN A 84 -3.12 -3.94 -9.14
C GLN A 84 -1.93 -3.19 -9.72
N PHE A 85 -0.99 -3.90 -10.33
CA PHE A 85 0.09 -3.27 -11.09
C PHE A 85 -0.41 -2.82 -12.47
N ILE A 86 -0.05 -1.60 -12.84
CA ILE A 86 -0.19 -1.05 -14.19
C ILE A 86 1.23 -0.80 -14.69
N VAL A 87 1.55 -1.25 -15.90
CA VAL A 87 2.89 -1.14 -16.51
C VAL A 87 2.83 -0.23 -17.72
#